data_AF-A0A537R8U3-F1
#
_entry.id   AF-A0A537R8U3-F1
#
_cell.length_a   1.000
_cell.length_b   1.000
_cell.length_c   1.000
_cell.angle_alpha   90.00
_cell.angle_beta   90.00
_cell.angle_gamma   90.00
#
_symmetry.space_group_name_H-M   'P 1'
#
loop_
_entity.id
_entity.type
_entity.pdbx_description
1 polymer ?
#
loop_
_entity_poly.entity_id
_entity_poly.type
_entity_poly.pdbx_seq_one_letter_code
_entity_poly.pdbx_strand_id
1 'polypeptide(L)'
;LANTSGFVYYVSITGITGTAMPDPANVAAAVARIKRHTSLPVAVGFGVRTAEQASVIASCADGVVVGSALVNALKGSLDPDDKPTAKTVTVVINLVAELARGVRSARRQAAE
;
A
#
# COMPACT_ATOMS: atom_id res chain seq x y z
N LEU A 1 -12.08 -2.90 20.19
CA LEU A 1 -10.72 -2.32 20.35
C LEU A 1 -10.80 -1.17 21.35
N ALA A 2 -10.57 -1.42 22.65
CA ALA A 2 -10.79 -0.41 23.69
C ALA A 2 -9.65 0.63 23.83
N ASN A 3 -8.42 0.25 23.46
CA ASN A 3 -7.21 1.08 23.62
C ASN A 3 -6.46 1.27 22.29
N THR A 4 -7.18 1.34 21.17
CA THR A 4 -6.57 1.49 19.83
C THR A 4 -7.02 2.80 19.19
N SER A 5 -6.09 3.52 18.58
CA SER A 5 -6.32 4.78 17.88
C SER A 5 -5.58 4.80 16.53
N GLY A 6 -5.83 5.81 15.70
CA GLY A 6 -5.23 5.92 14.37
C GLY A 6 -5.95 5.04 13.35
N PHE A 7 -5.34 3.94 12.92
CA PHE A 7 -5.88 3.02 11.92
C PHE A 7 -5.50 1.57 12.25
N VAL A 8 -6.26 0.61 11.70
CA VAL A 8 -5.90 -0.81 11.75
C VAL A 8 -5.03 -1.14 10.54
N TYR A 9 -3.82 -1.66 10.80
CA TYR A 9 -2.94 -2.15 9.75
C TYR A 9 -3.23 -3.63 9.45
N TYR A 10 -3.88 -3.91 8.33
CA TYR A 10 -4.18 -5.26 7.86
C TYR A 10 -3.11 -5.75 6.89
N VAL A 11 -2.35 -6.76 7.31
CA VAL A 11 -1.37 -7.45 6.46
C VAL A 11 -2.06 -8.63 5.81
N SER A 12 -2.37 -8.51 4.52
CA SER A 12 -2.96 -9.61 3.74
C SER A 12 -1.86 -10.58 3.33
N ILE A 13 -1.47 -11.50 4.22
CA ILE A 13 -0.61 -12.63 3.87
C ILE A 13 -1.51 -13.80 3.46
N THR A 14 -1.62 -14.05 2.17
CA THR A 14 -2.16 -15.32 1.65
C THR A 14 -1.08 -16.38 1.40
N GLY A 15 0.20 -16.13 1.70
CA GLY A 15 1.22 -17.18 1.58
C GLY A 15 2.64 -16.79 1.99
N ILE A 16 3.31 -17.75 2.62
CA ILE A 16 4.76 -17.90 2.80
C ILE A 16 5.58 -17.96 1.49
N THR A 17 4.92 -17.85 0.34
CA THR A 17 5.54 -17.89 -0.99
C THR A 17 5.37 -16.53 -1.67
N GLY A 18 6.36 -15.66 -1.48
CA GLY A 18 6.35 -14.30 -2.00
C GLY A 18 6.33 -14.28 -3.52
N THR A 19 5.27 -13.72 -4.10
CA THR A 19 5.25 -12.95 -5.37
C THR A 19 3.82 -12.61 -5.83
N ALA A 20 2.81 -13.38 -5.43
CA ALA A 20 1.43 -13.13 -5.88
C ALA A 20 0.74 -11.98 -5.14
N MET A 21 0.03 -11.12 -5.87
CA MET A 21 -0.89 -10.16 -5.26
C MET A 21 -2.01 -10.90 -4.52
N PRO A 22 -2.45 -10.40 -3.36
CA PRO A 22 -3.67 -10.88 -2.73
C PRO A 22 -4.85 -10.72 -3.68
N ASP A 23 -5.72 -11.72 -3.74
CA ASP A 23 -7.00 -11.60 -4.43
C ASP A 23 -7.81 -10.43 -3.80
N PRO A 24 -8.17 -9.39 -4.59
CA PRO A 24 -8.92 -8.24 -4.10
C PRO A 24 -10.22 -8.62 -3.40
N ALA A 25 -10.89 -9.70 -3.81
CA ALA A 25 -12.12 -10.16 -3.17
C ALA A 25 -11.88 -10.64 -1.74
N ASN A 26 -10.77 -11.36 -1.50
CA ASN A 26 -10.37 -11.81 -0.17
C ASN A 26 -9.96 -10.64 0.72
N VAL A 27 -9.29 -9.64 0.16
CA VAL A 27 -8.96 -8.39 0.88
C VAL A 27 -10.24 -7.67 1.28
N ALA A 28 -11.18 -7.47 0.36
CA ALA A 28 -12.46 -6.81 0.63
C ALA A 28 -13.26 -7.53 1.73
N ALA A 29 -13.36 -8.87 1.66
CA ALA A 29 -14.05 -9.66 2.67
C ALA A 29 -13.40 -9.54 4.06
N ALA A 30 -12.07 -9.53 4.12
CA ALA A 30 -11.34 -9.37 5.37
C ALA A 30 -11.51 -7.95 5.94
N VAL A 31 -11.41 -6.91 5.11
CA VAL A 31 -11.65 -5.51 5.52
C VAL A 31 -13.07 -5.35 6.04
N ALA A 32 -14.08 -5.86 5.33
CA ALA A 32 -15.48 -5.82 5.77
C ALA A 32 -15.67 -6.54 7.12
N ARG A 33 -14.98 -7.66 7.34
CA ARG A 33 -15.00 -8.36 8.64
C ARG A 33 -14.38 -7.52 9.76
N ILE A 34 -13.24 -6.89 9.52
CA ILE A 34 -12.57 -6.03 10.52
C ILE A 34 -13.46 -4.85 10.90
N LYS A 35 -14.07 -4.18 9.90
CA LYS A 35 -14.93 -2.99 10.11
C LYS A 35 -16.18 -3.29 10.93
N ARG A 36 -16.60 -4.55 11.08
CA ARG A 36 -17.68 -4.92 12.03
C ARG A 36 -17.29 -4.79 13.51
N HIS A 37 -15.99 -4.70 13.81
CA HIS A 37 -15.48 -4.68 15.18
C HIS A 37 -14.83 -3.33 15.56
N THR A 38 -14.73 -2.39 14.63
CA THR A 38 -14.11 -1.08 14.86
C THR A 38 -14.56 -0.04 13.82
N SER A 39 -14.62 1.22 14.25
CA SER A 39 -14.78 2.39 13.39
C SER A 39 -13.47 2.96 12.87
N LEU A 40 -12.31 2.42 13.29
CA LEU A 40 -11.01 2.88 12.81
C LEU A 40 -10.85 2.54 11.31
N PRO A 41 -10.22 3.44 10.52
CA PRO A 41 -9.85 3.14 9.14
C PRO A 41 -9.01 1.86 9.05
N VAL A 42 -9.22 1.05 8.03
CA VAL A 42 -8.41 -0.15 7.76
C VAL A 42 -7.46 0.14 6.60
N ALA A 43 -6.17 0.21 6.90
CA ALA A 43 -5.12 0.32 5.89
C ALA A 43 -4.56 -1.06 5.56
N VAL A 44 -4.43 -1.36 4.26
CA VAL A 44 -3.96 -2.66 3.79
C VAL A 44 -2.53 -2.53 3.26
N GLY A 45 -1.66 -3.42 3.71
CA GLY A 45 -0.27 -3.45 3.25
C GLY A 45 0.19 -4.88 2.97
N PHE A 46 0.45 -5.18 1.70
CA PHE A 46 1.26 -6.32 1.26
C PHE A 46 1.49 -6.25 -0.26
N GLY A 47 2.74 -6.33 -0.73
CA GLY A 47 3.06 -6.55 -2.14
C GLY A 47 2.77 -5.41 -3.13
N VAL A 48 2.32 -4.23 -2.68
CA VAL A 48 2.02 -3.08 -3.54
C VAL A 48 3.32 -2.46 -4.05
N ARG A 49 3.45 -2.39 -5.38
CA ARG A 49 4.63 -1.87 -6.09
C ARG A 49 4.28 -0.88 -7.19
N THR A 50 3.05 -0.88 -7.70
CA THR A 50 2.62 -0.01 -8.81
C THR A 50 1.34 0.75 -8.47
N ALA A 51 1.04 1.81 -9.24
CA ALA A 51 -0.18 2.59 -9.08
C ALA A 51 -1.45 1.76 -9.28
N GLU A 52 -1.45 0.83 -10.23
CA GLU A 52 -2.59 -0.05 -10.52
C GLU A 52 -2.88 -0.93 -9.31
N GLN A 53 -1.84 -1.52 -8.73
CA GLN A 53 -1.97 -2.31 -7.50
C GLN A 53 -2.50 -1.47 -6.34
N ALA A 54 -1.99 -0.25 -6.20
CA ALA A 54 -2.47 0.68 -5.18
C ALA A 54 -3.94 1.07 -5.40
N SER A 55 -4.39 1.24 -6.65
CA SER A 55 -5.78 1.55 -6.98
C SER A 55 -6.72 0.38 -6.64
N VAL A 56 -6.33 -0.86 -6.97
CA VAL A 56 -7.13 -2.06 -6.67
C VAL A 56 -7.29 -2.27 -5.16
N ILE A 57 -6.24 -2.03 -4.37
CA ILE A 57 -6.35 -2.12 -2.90
C ILE A 57 -7.18 -0.94 -2.35
N ALA A 58 -6.98 0.27 -2.87
CA ALA A 58 -7.71 1.46 -2.43
C ALA A 58 -9.21 1.40 -2.73
N SER A 59 -9.68 0.54 -3.64
CA SER A 59 -11.11 0.36 -3.88
C SER A 59 -11.80 -0.49 -2.81
N CYS A 60 -11.05 -1.23 -1.99
CA CYS A 60 -11.57 -2.11 -0.94
C CYS A 60 -11.04 -1.82 0.48
N ALA A 61 -10.21 -0.78 0.64
CA ALA A 61 -9.59 -0.39 1.90
C ALA A 61 -9.62 1.13 2.12
N ASP A 62 -9.50 1.56 3.37
CA ASP A 62 -9.48 2.99 3.71
C ASP A 62 -8.09 3.62 3.45
N GLY A 63 -7.05 2.79 3.32
CA GLY A 63 -5.68 3.20 2.99
C GLY A 63 -4.82 2.07 2.44
N VAL A 64 -3.69 2.45 1.84
CA VAL A 64 -2.70 1.53 1.26
C VAL A 64 -1.34 1.81 1.89
N VAL A 65 -0.63 0.75 2.28
CA VAL A 65 0.73 0.86 2.84
C VAL A 65 1.73 0.22 1.91
N VAL A 66 2.79 0.97 1.61
CA VAL A 66 3.86 0.59 0.69
C VAL A 66 5.19 0.69 1.41
N GLY A 67 5.88 -0.45 1.55
CA GLY A 67 7.18 -0.54 2.22
C GLY A 67 8.31 -0.87 1.26
N SER A 68 8.42 -2.15 0.89
CA SER A 68 9.55 -2.68 0.12
C SER A 68 9.78 -2.01 -1.23
N ALA A 69 8.73 -1.52 -1.91
CA ALA A 69 8.88 -0.79 -3.16
C ALA A 69 9.68 0.52 -2.97
N LEU A 70 9.40 1.28 -1.90
CA LEU A 70 10.11 2.52 -1.59
C LEU A 70 11.56 2.25 -1.18
N VAL A 71 11.78 1.23 -0.35
CA VAL A 71 13.13 0.81 0.08
C VAL A 71 13.95 0.33 -1.12
N ASN A 72 13.36 -0.44 -2.04
CA ASN A 72 14.03 -0.90 -3.24
C ASN A 72 14.34 0.25 -4.21
N ALA A 73 13.44 1.22 -4.36
CA ALA A 73 13.67 2.40 -5.17
C ALA A 73 14.80 3.27 -4.60
N LEU A 74 14.85 3.42 -3.26
CA LEU A 74 15.95 4.07 -2.57
C LEU A 74 17.25 3.30 -2.81
N LYS A 75 17.28 2.00 -2.54
CA LYS A 75 18.47 1.15 -2.69
C LYS A 75 19.01 1.18 -4.12
N GLY A 76 18.14 1.11 -5.13
CA GLY A 76 18.53 1.17 -6.54
C GLY A 76 19.05 2.53 -7.00
N SER A 77 18.97 3.56 -6.17
CA SER A 77 19.46 4.91 -6.46
C SER A 77 20.79 5.26 -5.79
N LEU A 78 21.31 4.37 -4.94
CA LEU A 78 22.57 4.55 -4.24
C LEU A 78 23.75 4.27 -5.17
N ASP A 79 24.92 4.83 -4.84
CA ASP A 79 26.18 4.53 -5.52
C ASP A 79 26.78 3.19 -5.02
N PRO A 80 27.93 2.74 -5.56
CA PRO A 80 28.58 1.50 -5.12
C PRO A 80 29.02 1.47 -3.64
N ASP A 81 29.09 2.62 -2.96
CA ASP A 81 29.44 2.74 -1.54
C ASP A 81 28.18 2.84 -0.64
N ASP A 82 26.99 2.54 -1.16
CA ASP A 82 25.69 2.72 -0.50
C ASP A 82 25.38 4.18 -0.11
N LYS A 83 25.98 5.16 -0.79
CA LYS A 83 25.72 6.59 -0.51
C LYS A 83 24.58 7.13 -1.39
N PRO A 84 23.75 8.05 -0.87
CA PRO A 84 22.73 8.74 -1.65
C PRO A 84 23.35 9.53 -2.80
N THR A 85 22.72 9.46 -3.97
CA THR A 85 23.07 10.28 -5.13
C THR A 85 22.11 11.46 -5.29
N ALA A 86 22.41 12.39 -6.20
CA ALA A 86 21.50 13.49 -6.53
C ALA A 86 20.10 13.02 -7.01
N LYS A 87 19.96 11.75 -7.43
CA LYS A 87 18.70 11.17 -7.91
C LYS A 87 17.89 10.50 -6.80
N THR A 88 18.48 10.19 -5.65
CA THR A 88 17.84 9.36 -4.60
C THR A 88 16.50 9.92 -4.14
N VAL A 89 16.45 11.21 -3.83
CA VAL A 89 15.22 11.88 -3.39
C VAL A 89 14.18 11.88 -4.52
N THR A 90 14.58 12.23 -5.75
CA THR A 90 13.68 12.31 -6.91
C THR A 90 13.05 10.96 -7.24
N VAL A 91 13.81 9.87 -7.19
CA VAL A 91 13.31 8.52 -7.48
C VAL A 91 12.22 8.12 -6.48
N VAL A 92 12.44 8.34 -5.18
CA VAL A 92 11.44 8.02 -4.15
C VAL A 92 10.21 8.91 -4.26
N ILE A 93 10.36 10.22 -4.46
CA ILE A 93 9.24 11.15 -4.61
C ILE A 93 8.39 10.79 -5.83
N ASN A 94 9.01 10.46 -6.97
CA ASN A 94 8.29 10.08 -8.18
C ASN A 94 7.45 8.81 -7.96
N LEU A 95 8.02 7.80 -7.31
CA LEU A 95 7.31 6.57 -6.97
C LEU A 95 6.15 6.84 -6.00
N VAL A 96 6.36 7.64 -4.96
CA VAL A 96 5.28 8.05 -4.03
C VAL A 96 4.18 8.79 -4.79
N ALA A 97 4.52 9.71 -5.68
CA ALA A 97 3.55 10.48 -6.46
C ALA A 97 2.73 9.57 -7.38
N GLU A 98 3.35 8.56 -7.98
CA GLU A 98 2.71 7.55 -8.82
C GLU A 98 1.73 6.68 -8.01
N LEU A 99 2.19 6.08 -6.90
CA LEU A 99 1.35 5.29 -6.01
C LEU A 99 0.16 6.10 -5.49
N ALA A 100 0.40 7.36 -5.11
CA ALA A 100 -0.65 8.25 -4.63
C ALA A 100 -1.67 8.61 -5.73
N ARG A 101 -1.27 8.68 -7.01
CA ARG A 101 -2.21 8.82 -8.13
C ARG A 101 -3.11 7.59 -8.23
N GLY A 102 -2.55 6.39 -8.12
CA GLY A 102 -3.32 5.14 -8.09
C GLY A 102 -4.34 5.08 -6.94
N VAL A 103 -3.95 5.47 -5.73
CA VAL A 103 -4.90 5.55 -4.60
C VAL A 103 -6.03 6.56 -4.88
N ARG A 104 -5.71 7.72 -5.47
CA ARG A 104 -6.71 8.76 -5.77
C ARG A 104 -7.65 8.36 -6.91
N SER A 105 -7.19 7.59 -7.90
CA SER A 105 -8.05 7.14 -9.01
C SER A 105 -9.16 6.22 -8.53
N ALA A 106 -8.87 5.34 -7.57
CA ALA A 106 -9.87 4.44 -6.98
C ALA A 106 -11.04 5.21 -6.32
N ARG A 107 -10.72 6.32 -5.63
CA ARG A 107 -11.75 7.17 -5.00
C ARG A 107 -12.64 7.89 -6.00
N ARG A 108 -12.12 8.23 -7.19
CA ARG A 108 -12.92 8.85 -8.25
C ARG A 108 -13.87 7.83 -8.89
N GLN A 109 -13.36 6.63 -9.16
CA GLN A 109 -14.16 5.53 -9.73
C GLN A 109 -15.29 5.06 -8.81
N ALA A 110 -15.14 5.17 -7.49
CA ALA A 110 -16.19 4.83 -6.53
C ALA A 110 -17.25 5.94 -6.36
N ALA A 111 -17.01 7.14 -6.88
CA ALA A 111 -17.91 8.30 -6.80
C ALA A 111 -18.73 8.52 -8.09
N GLU A 112 -18.44 7.75 -9.14
CA GLU A 112 -19.17 7.65 -10.40
C GLU A 112 -20.15 6.46 -10.34
#